data_AF-A0A9P3C877-F1
#
_entry.id   AF-A0A9P3C877-F1
#
_cell.length_a   1.000
_cell.length_b   1.000
_cell.length_c   1.000
_cell.angle_alpha   90.00
_cell.angle_beta   90.00
_cell.angle_gamma   90.00
#
_symmetry.space_group_name_H-M   'P 1'
#
loop_
_entity.id
_entity.type
_entity.pdbx_description
1 polymer ?
#
loop_
_entity_poly.entity_id
_entity_poly.type
_entity_poly.pdbx_seq_one_letter_code
_entity_poly.pdbx_strand_id
1 'polypeptide(L)'
;MSSSSSRNRLRLYKETIAFGSPSVIPCDHCFLNGHDCIVMEGSYRLRCAECVKRGRKCVNLSWESLDRTREEYRKKVEKDEEELAVILARLMRNKKILRQAEERARKKALCLQSEMEESGEFVEDEDVDCPAADATVGLSPAVWSSLDFINNAIDPSGVVPGGTALEAGGSS
;
A
#
# COMPACT_ATOMS: atom_id res chain seq x y z
N MET A 1 -50.38 -11.18 10.30
CA MET A 1 -50.56 -10.33 9.09
C MET A 1 -49.19 -10.12 8.44
N SER A 2 -49.01 -10.52 7.18
CA SER A 2 -47.71 -10.39 6.50
C SER A 2 -47.38 -8.91 6.23
N SER A 3 -46.15 -8.47 6.54
CA SER A 3 -45.72 -7.07 6.39
C SER A 3 -45.79 -6.62 4.93
N SER A 4 -46.01 -5.31 4.68
CA SER A 4 -46.00 -4.71 3.34
C SER A 4 -44.75 -5.07 2.54
N SER A 5 -43.59 -5.12 3.21
CA SER A 5 -42.30 -5.56 2.66
C SER A 5 -42.32 -7.01 2.15
N SER A 6 -42.93 -7.93 2.90
CA SER A 6 -43.04 -9.34 2.47
C SER A 6 -43.92 -9.51 1.23
N ARG A 7 -45.03 -8.77 1.13
CA ARG A 7 -45.91 -8.79 -0.05
C ARG A 7 -45.22 -8.22 -1.28
N ASN A 8 -44.50 -7.11 -1.12
CA ASN A 8 -43.76 -6.51 -2.23
C ASN A 8 -42.64 -7.42 -2.75
N ARG A 9 -41.92 -8.13 -1.86
CA ARG A 9 -40.92 -9.13 -2.25
C ARG A 9 -41.51 -10.27 -3.06
N LEU A 10 -42.66 -10.82 -2.63
CA LEU A 10 -43.33 -11.90 -3.36
C LEU A 10 -43.85 -11.44 -4.72
N ARG A 11 -44.36 -10.21 -4.81
CA ARG A 11 -44.76 -9.61 -6.08
C ARG A 11 -43.57 -9.49 -7.03
N LEU A 12 -42.48 -8.86 -6.58
CA LEU A 12 -41.27 -8.66 -7.38
C LEU A 12 -40.63 -9.99 -7.80
N TYR A 13 -40.63 -11.01 -6.93
CA TYR A 13 -40.21 -12.37 -7.24
C TYR A 13 -41.02 -12.95 -8.41
N LYS A 14 -42.35 -12.86 -8.35
CA LYS A 14 -43.23 -13.36 -9.42
C LYS A 14 -43.01 -12.62 -10.73
N GLU A 15 -42.89 -11.29 -10.68
CA GLU A 15 -42.60 -10.47 -11.86
C GLU A 15 -41.23 -10.84 -12.47
N THR A 16 -40.21 -11.07 -11.64
CA THR A 16 -38.86 -11.45 -12.11
C THR A 16 -38.85 -12.85 -12.72
N ILE A 17 -39.63 -13.80 -12.21
CA ILE A 17 -39.75 -15.12 -12.85
C ILE A 17 -40.55 -15.06 -14.16
N ALA A 18 -41.59 -14.24 -14.22
CA ALA A 18 -42.45 -14.14 -15.40
C ALA A 18 -41.77 -13.45 -16.59
N PHE A 19 -40.98 -12.40 -16.32
CA PHE A 19 -40.40 -11.54 -17.35
C PHE A 19 -38.86 -11.49 -17.35
N GLY A 20 -38.20 -12.19 -16.42
CA GLY A 20 -36.75 -12.23 -16.35
C GLY A 20 -36.14 -13.25 -17.29
N SER A 21 -34.86 -13.08 -17.56
CA SER A 21 -34.03 -14.01 -18.32
C SER A 21 -33.01 -14.69 -17.39
N PRO A 22 -32.59 -15.93 -17.70
CA PRO A 22 -31.47 -16.54 -17.01
C PRO A 22 -30.21 -15.71 -17.26
N SER A 23 -29.56 -15.30 -16.17
CA SER A 23 -28.31 -14.57 -16.25
C SER A 23 -27.19 -15.50 -16.70
N VAL A 24 -26.37 -15.02 -17.64
CA VAL A 24 -25.16 -15.72 -18.11
C VAL A 24 -24.20 -16.02 -16.95
N ILE A 25 -24.18 -15.14 -15.94
CA ILE A 25 -23.33 -15.28 -14.75
C ILE A 25 -24.23 -15.32 -13.52
N PRO A 26 -24.35 -16.48 -12.84
CA PRO A 26 -25.15 -16.58 -11.64
C PRO A 26 -24.55 -15.75 -10.49
N CYS A 27 -25.40 -15.28 -9.58
CA CYS A 27 -24.94 -14.66 -8.33
C CYS A 27 -24.31 -15.71 -7.42
N ASP A 28 -23.45 -15.30 -6.49
CA ASP A 28 -22.74 -16.22 -5.58
C ASP A 28 -23.69 -17.20 -4.89
N HIS A 29 -24.87 -16.72 -4.50
CA HIS A 29 -25.87 -17.53 -3.84
C HIS A 29 -26.48 -18.59 -4.76
N CYS A 30 -26.90 -18.21 -5.97
CA CYS A 30 -27.46 -19.12 -6.94
C CYS A 30 -26.41 -20.15 -7.40
N PHE A 31 -25.16 -19.72 -7.57
CA PHE A 31 -24.04 -20.59 -7.91
C PHE A 31 -23.80 -21.65 -6.84
N LEU A 32 -23.67 -21.25 -5.57
CA LEU A 32 -23.39 -22.17 -4.46
C LEU A 32 -24.52 -23.17 -4.19
N ASN A 33 -25.77 -22.83 -4.51
CA ASN A 33 -26.94 -23.68 -4.25
C ASN A 33 -27.46 -24.40 -5.50
N GLY A 34 -26.83 -24.22 -6.67
CA GLY A 34 -27.27 -24.82 -7.92
C GLY A 34 -28.66 -24.36 -8.37
N HIS A 35 -29.00 -23.09 -8.15
CA HIS A 35 -30.27 -22.50 -8.57
C HIS A 35 -30.10 -21.66 -9.83
N ASP A 36 -31.11 -21.64 -10.70
CA ASP A 36 -31.15 -20.77 -11.86
C ASP A 36 -31.22 -19.29 -11.43
N CYS A 37 -30.24 -18.51 -11.87
CA CYS A 37 -30.16 -17.09 -11.54
C CYS A 37 -30.96 -16.27 -12.55
N ILE A 38 -32.26 -16.08 -12.30
CA ILE A 38 -33.14 -15.31 -13.17
C ILE A 38 -33.13 -13.83 -12.75
N VAL A 39 -32.78 -12.93 -13.67
CA VAL A 39 -32.67 -11.49 -13.45
C VAL A 39 -33.54 -10.74 -14.45
N MET A 40 -34.07 -9.59 -14.05
CA MET A 40 -34.81 -8.69 -14.95
C MET A 40 -33.88 -7.58 -15.45
N GLU A 41 -33.69 -7.51 -16.77
CA GLU A 41 -32.91 -6.46 -17.43
C GLU A 41 -33.59 -5.08 -17.27
N GLY A 42 -32.79 -4.02 -17.14
CA GLY A 42 -33.27 -2.64 -16.99
C GLY A 42 -33.50 -2.16 -15.56
N SER A 43 -33.28 -3.02 -14.56
CA SER A 43 -33.29 -2.58 -13.15
C SER A 43 -31.90 -2.06 -12.73
N TYR A 44 -31.85 -0.84 -12.17
CA TYR A 44 -30.62 -0.19 -11.65
C TYR A 44 -29.96 -0.99 -10.51
N ARG A 45 -30.62 -2.02 -10.00
CA ARG A 45 -30.10 -2.99 -9.02
C ARG A 45 -30.38 -4.39 -9.55
N LEU A 46 -29.41 -4.96 -10.26
CA LEU A 46 -29.42 -6.36 -10.71
C LEU A 46 -29.65 -7.28 -9.50
N ARG A 47 -30.89 -7.72 -9.29
CA ARG A 47 -31.26 -8.68 -8.25
C ARG A 47 -31.95 -9.86 -8.89
N CYS A 48 -31.46 -11.06 -8.61
CA CYS A 48 -32.13 -12.26 -9.08
C CYS A 48 -33.40 -12.57 -8.27
N ALA A 49 -34.30 -13.35 -8.86
CA ALA A 49 -35.56 -13.77 -8.24
C ALA A 49 -35.34 -14.38 -6.84
N GLU A 50 -34.37 -15.27 -6.68
CA GLU A 50 -34.14 -15.97 -5.42
C GLU A 50 -33.63 -15.03 -4.30
N CYS A 51 -32.74 -14.09 -4.64
CA CYS A 51 -32.30 -13.06 -3.71
C CYS A 51 -33.44 -12.12 -3.30
N VAL A 52 -34.35 -11.77 -4.23
CA VAL A 52 -35.55 -10.97 -3.95
C VAL A 52 -36.49 -11.71 -2.99
N LYS A 53 -36.77 -12.99 -3.26
CA LYS A 53 -37.62 -13.85 -2.42
C LYS A 53 -37.10 -13.92 -0.98
N ARG A 54 -35.79 -14.11 -0.81
CA ARG A 54 -35.14 -14.17 0.50
C ARG A 54 -34.95 -12.78 1.15
N GLY A 55 -35.05 -11.71 0.36
CA GLY A 55 -34.79 -10.34 0.81
C GLY A 55 -33.31 -10.07 1.11
N ARG A 56 -32.39 -10.76 0.43
CA ARG A 56 -30.94 -10.57 0.57
C ARG A 56 -30.39 -9.74 -0.60
N LYS A 57 -29.22 -9.14 -0.39
CA LYS A 57 -28.50 -8.45 -1.49
C LYS A 57 -28.02 -9.50 -2.48
N CYS A 58 -28.26 -9.26 -3.76
CA CYS A 58 -27.70 -10.06 -4.84
C CYS A 58 -26.29 -9.55 -5.08
N VAL A 59 -25.29 -10.40 -4.82
CA VAL A 59 -23.90 -10.11 -5.19
C VAL A 59 -23.68 -10.81 -6.52
N ASN A 60 -23.81 -10.03 -7.59
CA ASN A 60 -23.27 -10.42 -8.88
C ASN A 60 -21.90 -9.75 -8.93
N LEU A 61 -20.83 -10.54 -8.97
CA LEU A 61 -19.52 -10.04 -9.39
C LEU A 61 -19.65 -9.66 -10.87
N SER A 62 -20.22 -8.49 -11.18
CA SER A 62 -20.16 -8.01 -12.55
C SER A 62 -18.70 -7.70 -12.85
N TRP A 63 -18.16 -8.29 -13.90
CA TRP A 63 -16.79 -8.03 -14.35
C TRP A 63 -16.53 -6.52 -14.48
N GLU A 64 -17.52 -5.74 -14.91
CA GLU A 64 -17.47 -4.27 -14.92
C GLU A 64 -17.17 -3.65 -13.55
N SER A 65 -17.70 -4.20 -12.46
CA SER A 65 -17.42 -3.71 -11.10
C SER A 65 -16.01 -4.09 -10.63
N LEU A 66 -15.48 -5.22 -11.07
CA LEU A 66 -14.09 -5.63 -10.82
C LEU A 66 -13.11 -4.81 -11.66
N ASP A 67 -13.42 -4.57 -12.94
CA ASP A 67 -12.59 -3.77 -13.83
C ASP A 67 -12.55 -2.31 -13.38
N ARG A 68 -13.69 -1.75 -12.94
CA ARG A 68 -13.74 -0.40 -12.37
C ARG A 68 -12.91 -0.29 -11.10
N THR A 69 -13.02 -1.25 -10.18
CA THR A 69 -12.21 -1.23 -8.95
C THR A 69 -10.73 -1.40 -9.27
N ARG A 70 -10.36 -2.31 -10.19
CA ARG A 70 -8.97 -2.49 -10.64
C ARG A 70 -8.38 -1.21 -11.24
N GLU A 71 -9.13 -0.51 -12.08
CA GLU A 71 -8.72 0.77 -12.67
C GLU A 71 -8.53 1.86 -11.60
N GLU A 72 -9.49 1.97 -10.67
CA GLU A 72 -9.41 2.94 -9.57
C GLU A 72 -8.21 2.67 -8.65
N TYR A 73 -7.92 1.41 -8.33
CA TYR A 73 -6.76 1.05 -7.52
C TYR A 73 -5.45 1.26 -8.28
N ARG A 74 -5.40 0.95 -9.57
CA ARG A 74 -4.20 1.19 -10.39
C ARG A 74 -3.84 2.68 -10.41
N LYS A 75 -4.82 3.56 -10.61
CA LYS A 75 -4.61 5.02 -10.57
C LYS A 75 -4.15 5.53 -9.21
N LYS A 76 -4.63 4.93 -8.12
CA LYS A 76 -4.17 5.30 -6.76
C LYS A 76 -2.71 4.90 -6.56
N VAL A 77 -2.34 3.68 -6.95
CA VAL A 77 -0.96 3.20 -6.86
C VAL A 77 -0.02 4.09 -7.67
N GLU A 78 -0.38 4.40 -8.92
CA GLU A 78 0.42 5.28 -9.78
C GLU A 78 0.61 6.68 -9.16
N LYS A 79 -0.45 7.24 -8.59
CA LYS A 79 -0.37 8.53 -7.88
C LYS A 79 0.50 8.46 -6.62
N ASP A 80 0.36 7.41 -5.83
CA ASP A 80 1.15 7.22 -4.61
C ASP A 80 2.64 7.02 -4.95
N GLU A 81 2.95 6.33 -6.05
CA GLU A 81 4.31 6.15 -6.57
C GLU A 81 4.92 7.49 -7.03
N GLU A 82 4.16 8.34 -7.73
CA GLU A 82 4.59 9.69 -8.12
C GLU A 82 4.87 10.58 -6.89
N GLU A 83 3.98 10.57 -5.90
CA GLU A 83 4.15 11.33 -4.66
C GLU A 83 5.39 10.84 -3.88
N LEU A 84 5.59 9.52 -3.81
CA LEU A 84 6.76 8.90 -3.18
C LEU A 84 8.06 9.33 -3.87
N ALA A 85 8.09 9.35 -5.20
CA ALA A 85 9.26 9.77 -5.97
C ALA A 85 9.64 11.25 -5.66
N VAL A 86 8.65 12.14 -5.54
CA VAL A 86 8.88 13.54 -5.17
C VAL A 86 9.45 13.68 -3.76
N ILE A 87 8.90 12.94 -2.80
CA ILE A 87 9.38 12.94 -1.41
C ILE A 87 10.81 12.41 -1.34
N LEU A 88 11.10 11.30 -2.03
CA LEU A 88 12.42 10.70 -2.07
C LEU A 88 13.46 11.67 -2.66
N ALA A 89 13.13 12.37 -3.75
CA ALA A 89 14.00 13.37 -4.35
C ALA A 89 14.28 14.57 -3.41
N ARG A 90 13.30 14.97 -2.58
CA ARG A 90 13.51 16.00 -1.54
C ARG A 90 14.41 15.49 -0.41
N LEU A 91 14.17 14.27 0.07
CA LEU A 91 14.99 13.62 1.09
C LEU A 91 16.45 13.49 0.65
N MET A 92 16.69 13.07 -0.59
CA MET A 92 18.04 12.95 -1.15
C MET A 92 18.77 14.28 -1.20
N ARG A 93 18.08 15.38 -1.58
CA ARG A 93 18.64 16.73 -1.55
C ARG A 93 18.98 17.17 -0.12
N ASN A 94 18.07 16.97 0.83
CA ASN A 94 18.30 17.30 2.23
C ASN A 94 19.47 16.50 2.82
N LYS A 95 19.57 15.19 2.53
CA LYS A 95 20.71 14.34 2.95
C LYS A 95 22.03 14.86 2.41
N LYS A 96 22.08 15.36 1.17
CA LYS A 96 23.29 15.95 0.60
C LYS A 96 23.70 17.25 1.31
N ILE A 97 22.73 18.12 1.61
CA ILE A 97 22.97 19.36 2.35
C ILE A 97 23.50 19.07 3.75
N LEU A 98 22.88 18.11 4.45
CA LEU A 98 23.32 17.70 5.79
C LEU A 98 24.75 17.16 5.79
N ARG A 99 25.11 16.28 4.84
CA ARG A 99 26.49 15.79 4.71
C ARG A 99 27.49 16.92 4.48
N GLN A 100 27.17 17.89 3.62
CA GLN A 100 28.04 19.05 3.39
C GLN A 100 28.17 19.94 4.63
N ALA A 101 27.09 20.09 5.41
CA ALA A 101 27.12 20.84 6.66
C ALA A 101 27.97 20.12 7.72
N GLU A 102 27.82 18.81 7.84
CA GLU A 102 28.59 17.95 8.75
C GLU A 102 30.09 17.96 8.42
N GLU A 103 30.47 17.81 7.15
CA GLU A 103 31.86 17.92 6.72
C GLU A 103 32.48 19.29 7.05
N ARG A 104 31.71 20.37 6.85
CA ARG A 104 32.16 21.73 7.20
C ARG A 104 32.29 21.91 8.71
N ALA A 105 31.34 21.40 9.48
CA ALA A 105 31.38 21.44 10.94
C ALA A 105 32.59 20.66 11.47
N ARG A 106 32.85 19.46 10.94
CA ARG A 106 34.00 18.63 11.28
C ARG A 106 35.33 19.34 10.98
N LYS A 107 35.46 19.96 9.81
CA LYS A 107 36.67 20.73 9.45
C LYS A 107 36.90 21.92 10.40
N LYS A 108 35.83 22.64 10.75
CA LYS A 108 35.91 23.75 11.71
C LYS A 108 36.27 23.26 13.12
N ALA A 109 35.68 22.15 13.57
CA ALA A 109 35.99 21.56 14.86
C ALA A 109 37.48 21.14 14.95
N LEU A 110 38.02 20.51 13.89
CA LEU A 110 39.44 20.16 13.83
C LEU A 110 40.36 21.40 13.85
N CYS A 111 40.01 22.45 13.13
CA CYS A 111 40.78 23.71 13.13
C CYS A 111 40.75 24.39 14.49
N LEU A 112 39.57 24.45 15.13
CA LEU A 112 39.41 25.00 16.47
C LEU A 112 40.19 24.18 17.50
N GLN A 113 40.14 22.84 17.39
CA GLN A 113 40.92 21.95 18.24
C GLN A 113 42.42 22.24 18.12
N SER A 114 42.96 22.35 16.90
CA SER A 114 44.37 22.70 16.71
C SER A 114 44.71 24.08 17.25
N GLU A 115 43.83 25.08 17.11
CA GLU A 115 44.05 26.43 17.66
C GLU A 115 44.07 26.42 19.20
N MET A 116 43.23 25.61 19.85
CA MET A 116 43.21 25.45 21.31
C MET A 116 44.44 24.69 21.84
N GLU A 117 44.91 23.68 21.09
CA GLU A 117 46.17 22.98 21.37
C GLU A 117 47.38 23.92 21.26
N GLU A 118 47.41 24.78 20.24
CA GLU A 118 48.48 25.78 20.03
C GLU A 118 48.45 26.93 21.07
N SER A 119 47.26 27.35 21.53
CA SER A 119 47.14 28.41 22.54
C SER A 119 47.46 27.93 23.97
N GLY A 120 47.66 26.62 24.18
CA GLY A 120 47.88 26.03 25.50
C GLY A 120 46.64 26.07 26.40
N GLU A 121 45.47 26.38 25.84
CA GLU A 121 44.17 26.35 26.52
C GLU A 121 43.48 24.98 26.37
N PHE A 122 44.17 23.99 25.78
CA PHE A 122 43.70 22.62 25.70
C PHE A 122 43.71 21.98 27.09
N VAL A 123 42.53 21.99 27.73
CA VAL A 123 42.26 21.18 28.91
C VAL A 123 41.93 19.79 28.39
N GLU A 124 42.80 18.80 28.66
CA GLU A 124 42.48 17.38 28.53
C GLU A 124 41.41 17.04 29.57
N ASP A 125 40.16 17.38 29.28
CA ASP A 125 39.04 16.81 30.01
C ASP A 125 38.84 15.37 29.49
N GLU A 126 39.53 14.42 30.13
CA GLU A 126 39.12 13.02 30.14
C GLU A 126 37.64 12.97 30.57
N ASP A 127 36.80 12.31 29.76
CA ASP A 127 35.38 12.01 30.02
C ASP A 127 34.35 13.16 29.86
N VAL A 128 34.42 13.97 28.79
CA VAL A 128 33.22 14.71 28.34
C VAL A 128 32.32 13.76 27.53
N ASP A 129 31.41 13.08 28.24
CA ASP A 129 30.20 12.50 27.65
C ASP A 129 29.53 13.61 26.80
N CYS A 130 29.65 13.52 25.48
CA CYS A 130 28.96 14.43 24.57
C CYS A 130 27.45 14.16 24.74
N PRO A 131 26.66 15.04 25.37
CA PRO A 131 25.27 14.75 25.73
C PRO A 131 24.33 14.58 24.53
N ALA A 132 24.85 14.75 23.32
CA ALA A 132 24.14 14.54 22.06
C ALA A 132 24.23 13.09 21.52
N ALA A 133 25.18 12.27 22.00
CA ALA A 133 25.26 10.85 21.61
C ALA A 133 24.03 10.06 22.08
N ASP A 134 23.46 10.47 23.21
CA ASP A 134 22.33 9.84 23.90
C ASP A 134 20.98 10.35 23.36
N ALA A 135 21.00 11.40 22.54
CA ALA A 135 19.82 11.98 21.90
C ALA A 135 19.40 11.21 20.64
N THR A 136 19.62 9.89 20.59
CA THR A 136 19.02 9.02 19.57
C THR A 136 17.51 9.06 19.75
N VAL A 137 16.86 9.94 18.99
CA VAL A 137 15.42 9.94 18.78
C VAL A 137 15.04 8.52 18.35
N GLY A 138 14.23 7.84 19.16
CA GLY A 138 13.97 6.41 19.09
C GLY A 138 13.35 5.94 17.77
N LEU A 139 14.17 5.81 16.74
CA LEU A 139 13.81 5.11 15.51
C LEU A 139 13.89 3.60 15.79
N SER A 140 12.80 2.90 15.49
CA SER A 140 12.71 1.45 15.65
C SER A 140 13.84 0.74 14.89
N PRO A 141 14.39 -0.38 15.39
CA PRO A 141 15.39 -1.20 14.70
C PRO A 141 15.06 -1.53 13.23
N ALA A 142 13.78 -1.64 12.88
CA ALA A 142 13.34 -1.85 11.50
C ALA A 142 13.65 -0.66 10.57
N VAL A 143 13.61 0.58 11.10
CA VAL A 143 13.92 1.80 10.36
C VAL A 143 15.42 1.89 10.08
N TRP A 144 16.26 1.50 11.04
CA TRP A 144 17.71 1.41 10.86
C TRP A 144 18.09 0.38 9.78
N SER A 145 17.49 -0.81 9.82
CA SER A 145 17.69 -1.82 8.79
C SER A 145 17.29 -1.34 7.38
N SER A 146 16.26 -0.50 7.28
CA SER A 146 15.83 0.08 5.99
C SER A 146 16.80 1.15 5.50
N LEU A 147 17.37 1.95 6.41
CA LEU A 147 18.41 2.94 6.11
C LEU A 147 19.72 2.29 5.65
N ASP A 148 20.09 1.15 6.23
CA ASP A 148 21.26 0.36 5.79
C ASP A 148 21.06 -0.24 4.40
N PHE A 149 19.85 -0.70 4.07
CA PHE A 149 19.53 -1.16 2.72
C PHE A 149 19.68 -0.04 1.69
N ILE A 150 19.24 1.17 2.03
CA ILE A 150 19.41 2.36 1.19
C ILE A 150 20.89 2.76 1.09
N ASN A 151 21.67 2.64 2.16
CA ASN A 151 23.11 2.94 2.11
C ASN A 151 23.87 1.93 1.24
N ASN A 152 23.55 0.63 1.31
CA ASN A 152 24.17 -0.42 0.49
C ASN A 152 23.81 -0.30 -1.01
N ALA A 153 22.61 0.15 -1.35
CA ALA A 153 22.21 0.41 -2.74
C ALA A 153 22.93 1.61 -3.38
N ILE A 154 23.64 2.42 -2.59
CA ILE A 154 24.33 3.64 -3.01
C ILE A 154 25.84 3.43 -3.14
N ASP A 155 26.38 2.26 -2.79
CA ASP A 155 27.81 1.96 -2.91
C ASP A 155 28.14 1.39 -4.32
N PRO A 156 28.85 2.13 -5.20
CA PRO A 156 29.17 1.66 -6.55
C PRO A 156 30.21 0.52 -6.58
N SER A 157 30.72 0.07 -5.42
CA SER A 157 31.67 -1.04 -5.33
C SER A 157 31.09 -2.35 -4.76
N GLY A 158 29.82 -2.36 -4.36
CA GLY A 158 29.20 -3.52 -3.72
C GLY A 158 28.62 -4.51 -4.73
N VAL A 159 29.28 -5.66 -4.90
CA VAL A 159 28.73 -6.84 -5.58
C VAL A 159 27.40 -7.22 -4.90
N VAL A 160 26.30 -7.14 -5.65
CA VAL A 160 25.00 -7.67 -5.24
C VAL A 160 25.11 -9.19 -5.26
N PRO A 161 24.99 -9.92 -4.13
CA PRO A 161 24.82 -11.37 -4.18
C PRO A 161 23.42 -11.64 -4.72
N GLY A 162 23.38 -12.14 -5.96
CA GLY A 162 22.14 -12.54 -6.62
C GLY A 162 21.37 -13.57 -5.79
N GLY A 163 20.08 -13.27 -5.58
CA GLY A 163 19.09 -14.18 -5.03
C GLY A 163 18.07 -14.56 -6.09
N THR A 164 18.45 -15.55 -6.90
CA THR A 164 17.62 -16.54 -7.61
C THR A 164 16.42 -16.08 -8.44
N ALA A 165 16.62 -16.17 -9.76
CA ALA A 165 15.57 -16.41 -10.74
C ALA A 165 14.70 -17.61 -10.34
N LEU A 166 13.39 -17.40 -10.23
CA LEU A 166 12.41 -18.48 -10.32
C LEU A 166 12.12 -18.68 -11.81
N GLU A 167 12.68 -19.74 -12.40
CA GLU A 167 12.26 -20.23 -13.70
C GLU A 167 10.86 -20.82 -13.62
N ALA A 168 10.02 -20.45 -14.58
CA ALA A 168 8.72 -21.02 -14.84
C ALA A 168 8.82 -22.06 -15.97
N GLY A 169 8.03 -23.13 -15.85
CA GLY A 169 7.75 -24.12 -16.89
C GLY A 169 8.53 -25.42 -16.70
N GLY A 170 7.98 -26.62 -16.91
CA GLY A 170 6.73 -27.04 -17.51
C GLY A 170 6.84 -28.55 -17.73
N SER A 171 5.70 -29.24 -17.65
CA SER A 171 5.56 -30.69 -17.80
C SER A 171 6.09 -31.25 -19.12
N SER A 172 6.72 -32.42 -19.07
CA SER A 172 6.41 -33.64 -19.86
C SER A 172 7.27 -34.80 -19.38
#